data_AF-A0A2Z5ZGJ5-F1
#
_entry.id   AF-A0A2Z5ZGJ5-F1
#
_cell.length_a   1.000
_cell.length_b   1.000
_cell.length_c   1.000
_cell.angle_alpha   90.00
_cell.angle_beta   90.00
_cell.angle_gamma   90.00
#
_symmetry.space_group_name_H-M   'P 1'
#
loop_
_entity.id
_entity.type
_entity.pdbx_description
1 polymer ?
#
loop_
_entity_poly.entity_id
_entity_poly.type
_entity_poly.pdbx_seq_one_letter_code
_entity_poly.pdbx_strand_id
1 'polypeptide(L)' 'MGVYASLVVFGVDLMLVGTKLSDLSFPAFCLAFVVPALLMGGYVVQGVKQDNIEQA' A
#
# COMPACT_ATOMS: atom_id res chain seq x y z
N MET A 1 -14.31 2.86 -1.69
CA MET A 1 -13.99 2.38 -0.32
C MET A 1 -12.64 1.67 -0.22
N GLY A 2 -12.20 0.89 -1.21
CA GLY A 2 -10.93 0.15 -1.16
C GLY A 2 -9.70 1.02 -0.88
N VAL A 3 -9.52 2.13 -1.61
CA VAL A 3 -8.38 3.05 -1.45
C VAL A 3 -8.29 3.65 -0.05
N TYR A 4 -9.44 3.94 0.58
CA TYR A 4 -9.48 4.51 1.93
C TYR A 4 -9.03 3.48 2.97
N ALA A 5 -9.43 2.22 2.82
CA ALA A 5 -8.94 1.13 3.66
C ALA A 5 -7.44 0.88 3.45
N SER A 6 -6.94 0.98 2.21
CA SER A 6 -5.51 0.87 1.91
C SER A 6 -4.69 1.97 2.58
N LEU A 7 -5.18 3.21 2.56
CA LEU A 7 -4.52 4.35 3.22
C LEU A 7 -4.51 4.21 4.74
N VAL A 8 -5.58 3.70 5.34
CA VAL A 8 -5.64 3.45 6.79
C VAL A 8 -4.65 2.35 7.19
N VAL A 9 -4.59 1.24 6.44
CA VAL A 9 -3.64 0.15 6.69
C VAL A 9 -2.20 0.66 6.52
N PHE A 10 -1.93 1.46 5.48
CA PHE A 10 -0.60 2.03 5.24
C PHE A 10 -0.18 3.01 6.34
N GLY A 11 -1.10 3.84 6.83
CA GLY A 11 -0.84 4.77 7.94
C GLY A 11 -0.58 4.05 9.26
N VAL A 12 -1.32 2.99 9.55
CA VAL A 12 -1.11 2.13 10.73
C VAL A 12 0.24 1.41 10.65
N ASP A 13 0.60 0.89 9.47
CA ASP A 13 1.87 0.21 9.24
C ASP A 13 3.06 1.17 9.40
N LEU A 14 2.96 2.39 8.86
CA LEU A 14 3.95 3.46 9.07
C LEU A 14 4.09 3.87 10.55
N MET A 15 3.02 3.89 11.34
CA MET A 15 3.10 4.20 12.77
C MET A 15 3.74 3.05 13.58
N LEU A 16 3.39 1.80 13.27
CA LEU A 16 3.93 0.62 13.94
C LEU A 16 5.39 0.35 13.59
N VAL A 17 5.76 0.57 12.32
CA VAL A 17 7.14 0.39 11.85
C VAL A 17 7.98 1.62 12.16
N GLY A 18 7.43 2.83 12.04
CA GLY A 18 8.10 4.09 12.34
C GLY A 18 8.62 4.18 13.79
N THR A 19 7.92 3.56 14.74
CA THR A 19 8.35 3.47 16.14
C THR A 19 9.40 2.38 16.40
N LYS A 20 9.66 1.47 15.45
CA LYS A 20 10.60 0.35 15.57
C LYS A 20 11.64 0.27 14.43
N LEU A 21 11.79 1.32 13.62
CA LEU A 21 12.66 1.34 12.44
C LEU A 21 14.11 0.94 12.74
N SER A 22 14.61 1.25 13.95
CA SER A 22 15.97 0.91 14.40
C SER A 22 16.20 -0.58 14.69
N ASP A 23 15.15 -1.35 14.96
CA ASP A 23 15.22 -2.79 15.28
C ASP A 23 14.70 -3.68 14.13
N LEU A 24 14.31 -3.07 13.00
CA LEU A 24 13.67 -3.78 11.91
C LEU A 24 14.72 -4.44 11.00
N SER A 25 14.62 -5.76 10.83
CA SER A 25 15.47 -6.48 9.88
C SER A 25 15.09 -6.12 8.44
N PHE A 26 16.08 -6.12 7.53
CA PHE A 26 15.86 -5.79 6.12
C PHE A 26 14.70 -6.57 5.45
N PRO A 27 14.48 -7.87 5.73
CA PRO A 27 13.32 -8.59 5.20
C PRO A 27 11.98 -8.06 5.73
N ALA A 28 11.90 -7.71 7.01
CA ALA A 28 10.70 -7.14 7.61
C ALA A 28 10.39 -5.75 7.05
N PHE A 29 11.43 -4.96 6.73
CA PHE A 29 11.29 -3.68 6.03
C PHE A 29 10.65 -3.87 4.64
N CYS A 30 11.16 -4.84 3.86
CA CYS A 30 10.61 -5.11 2.54
C CYS A 30 9.13 -5.52 2.61
N LEU A 31 8.75 -6.37 3.57
CA LEU A 31 7.35 -6.78 3.71
C LEU A 31 6.43 -5.62 4.13
N ALA A 32 6.86 -4.79 5.09
CA ALA A 32 6.10 -3.64 5.55
C ALA A 32 5.87 -2.60 4.44
N PHE A 33 6.91 -2.25 3.67
CA PHE A 33 6.81 -1.15 2.72
C PHE A 33 6.51 -1.57 1.28
N VAL A 34 7.09 -2.68 0.81
CA VAL A 34 7.00 -3.07 -0.61
C VAL A 34 5.68 -3.76 -0.92
N VAL A 35 5.16 -4.60 0.00
CA VAL A 35 3.91 -5.33 -0.23
C VAL A 35 2.70 -4.39 -0.31
N PRO A 36 2.50 -3.43 0.61
CA PRO A 36 1.41 -2.47 0.49
C PRO A 36 1.55 -1.54 -0.72
N ALA A 37 2.78 -1.17 -1.09
CA ALA A 37 3.02 -0.37 -2.30
C ALA A 37 2.62 -1.12 -3.57
N LEU A 38 2.92 -2.42 -3.66
CA LEU A 38 2.48 -3.26 -4.77
C LEU A 38 0.96 -3.43 -4.81
N LEU A 39 0.33 -3.63 -3.65
CA LEU A 39 -1.13 -3.71 -3.56
C LEU A 39 -1.79 -2.40 -3.99
N MET A 40 -1.33 -1.25 -3.49
CA MET A 40 -1.83 0.06 -3.93
C MET A 40 -1.59 0.29 -5.42
N GLY A 41 -0.40 -0.02 -5.95
CA GLY A 41 -0.11 0.08 -7.38
C GLY A 41 -1.06 -0.78 -8.22
N GLY A 42 -1.32 -2.02 -7.80
CA GLY A 42 -2.28 -2.90 -8.46
C GLY A 42 -3.71 -2.35 -8.46
N TYR A 43 -4.18 -1.84 -7.32
CA TYR A 43 -5.50 -1.20 -7.20
C TYR A 43 -5.63 0.03 -8.10
N VAL A 44 -4.60 0.89 -8.15
CA VAL A 44 -4.60 2.07 -9.02
C VAL A 44 -4.63 1.66 -10.49
N VAL A 45 -3.82 0.68 -10.91
CA VAL A 45 -3.80 0.19 -12.30
C VAL A 45 -5.15 -0.42 -12.70
N GLN A 46 -5.79 -1.17 -11.80
CA GLN A 46 -7.12 -1.71 -12.05
C GLN A 46 -8.20 -0.62 -12.14
N GLY A 47 -8.16 0.39 -11.26
CA GLY A 47 -9.06 1.54 -11.33
C GLY A 47 -8.90 2.33 -12.63
N VAL A 48 -7.66 2.63 -13.03
CA VAL A 48 -7.37 3.31 -14.31
C VAL A 48 -7.86 2.49 -15.50
N LYS A 49 -7.75 1.16 -15.47
CA LYS A 49 -8.29 0.30 -16.52
C LYS A 49 -9.82 0.33 -16.58
N GLN A 50 -10.50 0.37 -15.43
CA GLN A 50 -11.95 0.48 -15.38
C GLN A 50 -12.44 1.83 -15.91
N ASP A 51 -11.81 2.94 -15.51
CA ASP A 51 -12.15 4.28 -15.99
C ASP A 51 -12.02 4.42 -17.51
N ASN A 52 -10.99 3.80 -18.10
CA ASN A 52 -10.80 3.81 -19.57
C ASN A 52 -11.84 2.96 -20.32
N ILE A 53 -12.43 1.94 -19.69
CA ILE A 53 -13.48 1.11 -20.29
C ILE A 53 -14.84 1.82 -20.22
N GLU A 54 -15.14 2.53 -19.13
CA GLU A 54 -16.39 3.29 -19.00
C GLU A 54 -16.43 4.55 -19.88
N GLN A 55 -15.28 5.06 -20.33
CA GLN A 55 -15.20 6.23 -21.22
C GLN A 55 -15.23 5.90 -22.73
N ALA A 56 -15.20 4.63 -23.12
CA ALA A 56 -15.21 4.17 -24.52
C ALA A 56 -16.61 3.75 -24.99
#